data_AF-A0A7S0B124-F1
#
_entry.id   AF-A0A7S0B124-F1
#
_cell.length_a   1.000
_cell.length_b   1.000
_cell.length_c   1.000
_cell.angle_alpha   90.00
_cell.angle_beta   90.00
_cell.angle_gamma   90.00
#
_symmetry.space_group_name_H-M   'P 1'
#
loop_
_entity.id
_entity.type
_entity.pdbx_description
1 polymer ?
#
loop_
_entity_poly.entity_id
_entity_poly.type
_entity_poly.pdbx_seq_one_letter_code
_entity_poly.pdbx_strand_id
1 'polypeptide(L)'
;SVFIAMWRVGVCMSVCLHRYAAHAAFKCNRVTQLGLNVLGCLAHQGGPVWWASQHRCHHKYCDLPRDPHSPIQVGVEKAFRFFGDHNEVDEEFAPKHNDTWYLRILDTWAFAVCSV
;
A
#
# COMPACT_ATOMS: atom_id res chain seq x y z
N SER A 1 3.12 -12.90 -17.49
CA SER A 1 1.91 -13.21 -18.28
C SER A 1 0.79 -12.27 -17.87
N VAL A 2 -0.23 -12.08 -18.72
CA VAL A 2 -1.42 -11.26 -18.38
C VAL A 2 -2.10 -11.75 -17.10
N PHE A 3 -2.12 -13.06 -16.88
CA PHE A 3 -2.64 -13.66 -15.66
C PHE A 3 -1.93 -13.16 -14.39
N ILE A 4 -0.60 -13.08 -14.40
CA ILE A 4 0.17 -12.54 -13.26
C ILE A 4 -0.16 -11.06 -13.02
N ALA A 5 -0.32 -10.27 -14.09
CA ALA A 5 -0.71 -8.87 -13.97
C ALA A 5 -2.12 -8.72 -13.38
N MET A 6 -3.10 -9.52 -13.84
CA MET A 6 -4.46 -9.54 -13.30
C MET A 6 -4.48 -9.96 -11.83
N TRP A 7 -3.68 -10.94 -11.43
CA TRP A 7 -3.56 -11.36 -10.03
C TRP A 7 -3.01 -10.24 -9.14
N ARG A 8 -1.91 -9.58 -9.56
CA ARG A 8 -1.27 -8.50 -8.80
C ARG A 8 -2.17 -7.27 -8.68
N VAL A 9 -2.76 -6.81 -9.77
CA VAL A 9 -3.62 -5.62 -9.77
C VAL A 9 -4.98 -5.91 -9.16
N GLY A 10 -5.61 -7.02 -9.54
CA GLY A 10 -6.98 -7.36 -9.17
C GLY A 10 -7.13 -7.86 -7.74
N VAL A 11 -6.20 -8.67 -7.23
CA VAL A 11 -6.30 -9.25 -5.88
C VAL A 11 -5.39 -8.52 -4.90
N CYS A 12 -4.09 -8.43 -5.21
CA CYS A 12 -3.10 -7.94 -4.24
C CYS A 12 -3.25 -6.43 -4.00
N MET A 13 -3.22 -5.63 -5.06
CA MET A 13 -3.40 -4.17 -4.95
C MET A 13 -4.85 -3.82 -4.61
N SER A 14 -5.82 -4.24 -5.42
CA SER A 14 -7.19 -3.74 -5.29
C SER A 14 -7.92 -4.23 -4.03
N VAL A 15 -7.72 -5.49 -3.60
CA VAL A 15 -8.44 -6.04 -2.43
C VAL A 15 -7.63 -5.88 -1.15
N CYS A 16 -6.35 -6.26 -1.18
CA CYS A 16 -5.55 -6.34 0.05
C CYS A 16 -4.99 -4.97 0.46
N LEU A 17 -4.27 -4.28 -0.44
CA LEU A 17 -3.69 -2.97 -0.13
C LEU A 17 -4.77 -1.87 -0.07
N HIS A 18 -5.58 -1.77 -1.12
CA HIS A 18 -6.55 -0.69 -1.26
C HIS A 18 -7.76 -0.85 -0.32
N ARG A 19 -8.59 -1.89 -0.52
CA ARG A 19 -9.84 -2.03 0.23
C ARG A 19 -9.61 -2.37 1.70
N TYR A 20 -8.73 -3.32 1.99
CA TYR A 20 -8.50 -3.75 3.37
C TYR A 20 -7.54 -2.83 4.12
N ALA A 21 -6.28 -2.72 3.68
CA ALA A 21 -5.26 -1.99 4.46
C ALA A 21 -5.52 -0.48 4.51
N ALA A 22 -5.90 0.14 3.39
CA ALA A 22 -6.09 1.60 3.36
C ALA A 22 -7.46 2.06 3.84
N HIS A 23 -8.54 1.38 3.42
CA HIS A 23 -9.92 1.84 3.67
C HIS A 23 -10.69 1.06 4.74
N ALA A 24 -10.11 0.00 5.31
CA ALA A 24 -10.80 -0.86 6.29
C ALA A 24 -12.19 -1.33 5.82
N ALA A 25 -12.35 -1.59 4.52
CA ALA A 25 -13.66 -1.84 3.89
C ALA A 25 -14.40 -3.07 4.43
N PHE A 26 -13.67 -3.98 5.11
CA PHE A 26 -14.23 -5.12 5.80
C PHE A 26 -13.34 -5.51 6.99
N LYS A 27 -13.92 -6.26 7.93
CA LYS A 27 -13.23 -6.80 9.11
C LYS A 27 -12.94 -8.29 8.92
N CYS A 28 -11.85 -8.76 9.48
CA CYS A 28 -11.50 -10.18 9.50
C CYS A 28 -10.73 -10.52 10.78
N ASN A 29 -10.55 -11.81 11.04
CA ASN A 29 -9.74 -12.26 12.18
C ASN A 29 -8.24 -12.02 11.92
N ARG A 30 -7.40 -12.17 12.97
CA ARG A 30 -5.95 -11.89 12.88
C ARG A 30 -5.20 -12.76 11.86
N VAL A 31 -5.63 -14.01 11.67
CA VAL A 31 -5.00 -14.93 10.70
C VAL A 31 -5.30 -14.47 9.28
N THR A 32 -6.56 -14.17 8.98
CA THR A 32 -6.96 -13.62 7.69
C THR A 32 -6.32 -12.25 7.44
N GLN A 33 -6.23 -11.39 8.47
CA GLN A 33 -5.52 -10.13 8.39
C GLN A 33 -4.07 -10.32 7.95
N LEU A 34 -3.33 -11.21 8.62
CA LEU A 34 -1.94 -11.48 8.26
C LEU A 34 -1.83 -12.02 6.82
N GLY A 35 -2.70 -12.97 6.44
CA GLY A 35 -2.73 -13.51 5.08
C GLY A 35 -2.99 -12.45 4.01
N LEU A 36 -3.94 -11.54 4.24
CA LEU A 36 -4.22 -10.41 3.33
C LEU A 36 -3.01 -9.49 3.20
N ASN A 37 -2.32 -9.17 4.31
CA ASN A 37 -1.15 -8.30 4.28
C ASN A 37 0.02 -8.94 3.52
N VAL A 38 0.27 -10.25 3.72
CA VAL A 38 1.30 -10.99 2.97
C VAL A 38 0.97 -11.05 1.48
N LEU A 39 -0.30 -11.33 1.12
CA LEU A 39 -0.76 -11.29 -0.27
C LEU A 39 -0.65 -9.88 -0.86
N GLY A 40 -0.92 -8.84 -0.07
CA GLY A 40 -0.77 -7.45 -0.47
C GLY A 40 0.65 -7.12 -0.92
N CYS A 41 1.67 -7.63 -0.23
CA CYS A 41 3.06 -7.44 -0.62
C CYS A 41 3.32 -7.88 -2.08
N LEU A 42 2.70 -8.96 -2.55
CA LEU A 42 2.87 -9.48 -3.91
C LEU A 42 2.45 -8.51 -5.04
N ALA A 43 1.79 -7.39 -4.71
CA ALA A 43 1.52 -6.30 -5.64
C ALA A 43 2.79 -5.57 -6.12
N HIS A 44 3.91 -5.71 -5.40
CA HIS A 44 5.18 -5.06 -5.70
C HIS A 44 5.09 -3.52 -5.68
N GLN A 45 4.37 -3.00 -4.67
CA GLN A 45 4.12 -1.57 -4.47
C GLN A 45 4.52 -1.13 -3.05
N GLY A 46 5.45 -1.82 -2.41
CA GLY A 46 5.81 -1.56 -1.01
C GLY A 46 4.94 -2.32 0.00
N GLY A 47 5.20 -2.06 1.29
CA GLY A 47 4.52 -2.72 2.39
C GLY A 47 3.09 -2.22 2.63
N PRO A 48 2.24 -3.02 3.29
CA PRO A 48 0.82 -2.71 3.44
C PRO A 48 0.51 -1.55 4.40
N VAL A 49 1.36 -1.28 5.39
CA VAL A 49 1.22 -0.14 6.31
C VAL A 49 1.65 1.14 5.60
N TRP A 50 2.82 1.10 4.95
CA TRP A 50 3.33 2.21 4.15
C TRP A 50 2.39 2.58 3.01
N TRP A 51 1.95 1.59 2.21
CA TRP A 51 1.07 1.84 1.06
C TRP A 51 -0.24 2.45 1.49
N ALA A 52 -0.84 1.93 2.57
CA ALA A 52 -2.06 2.46 3.13
C ALA A 52 -1.89 3.91 3.63
N SER A 53 -0.76 4.22 4.28
CA SER A 53 -0.45 5.58 4.71
C SER A 53 -0.35 6.56 3.53
N GLN A 54 0.43 6.22 2.51
CA GLN A 54 0.57 7.05 1.31
C GLN A 54 -0.76 7.22 0.57
N HIS A 55 -1.53 6.15 0.43
CA HIS A 55 -2.84 6.18 -0.22
C HIS A 55 -3.86 7.04 0.53
N ARG A 56 -3.84 7.00 1.88
CA ARG A 56 -4.69 7.85 2.70
C ARG A 56 -4.26 9.33 2.65
N CYS A 57 -2.96 9.59 2.56
CA CYS A 57 -2.41 10.92 2.31
C CYS A 57 -2.92 11.48 0.97
N HIS A 58 -2.80 10.69 -0.10
CA HIS A 58 -3.33 11.01 -1.42
C HIS A 58 -4.84 11.31 -1.36
N HIS A 59 -5.65 10.48 -0.72
CA HIS A 59 -7.09 10.75 -0.61
C HIS A 59 -7.42 12.05 0.15
N LYS A 60 -6.63 12.41 1.17
CA LYS A 60 -6.84 13.64 1.95
C LYS A 60 -6.40 14.89 1.21
N TYR A 61 -5.31 14.80 0.44
CA TYR A 61 -4.66 15.95 -0.20
C TYR A 61 -4.66 15.86 -1.73
N CYS A 62 -5.53 15.07 -2.33
CA CYS A 62 -5.56 14.82 -3.77
C CYS A 62 -5.39 16.12 -4.57
N ASP A 63 -4.39 16.14 -5.46
CA ASP A 63 -4.04 17.29 -6.30
C ASP A 63 -3.58 18.57 -5.58
N LEU A 64 -3.33 18.49 -4.27
CA LEU A 64 -2.70 19.53 -3.46
C LEU A 64 -1.22 19.20 -3.22
N PRO A 65 -0.39 20.19 -2.81
CA PRO A 65 1.05 20.01 -2.65
C PRO A 65 1.53 18.89 -1.72
N ARG A 66 0.66 18.36 -0.84
CA ARG A 66 0.98 17.26 0.09
C ARG A 66 0.62 15.88 -0.46
N ASP A 67 -0.01 15.79 -1.63
CA ASP A 67 -0.25 14.53 -2.32
C ASP A 67 1.07 13.88 -2.76
N PRO A 68 1.42 12.68 -2.28
CA PRO A 68 2.68 12.02 -2.62
C PRO A 68 2.79 11.65 -4.10
N HIS A 69 1.68 11.62 -4.84
CA HIS A 69 1.70 11.23 -6.25
C HIS A 69 0.72 12.04 -7.12
N SER A 70 0.54 13.34 -6.83
CA SER A 70 -0.26 14.21 -7.72
C SER A 70 0.46 14.47 -9.04
N PRO A 71 -0.11 14.06 -10.19
CA PRO A 71 0.47 14.36 -11.50
C PRO A 71 0.51 15.87 -11.79
N ILE A 72 -0.38 16.65 -11.17
CA ILE A 72 -0.46 18.11 -11.34
C ILE A 72 0.70 18.79 -10.61
N GLN A 73 1.06 18.33 -9.42
CA GLN A 73 2.11 18.95 -8.59
C GLN A 73 3.51 18.49 -8.99
N VAL A 74 3.71 17.19 -9.25
CA VAL A 74 5.05 16.61 -9.47
C VAL A 74 5.31 16.16 -10.91
N GLY A 75 4.30 16.19 -11.78
CA GLY A 75 4.37 15.66 -13.14
C GLY A 75 4.09 14.15 -13.21
N VAL A 76 3.61 13.70 -14.38
CA VAL A 76 3.14 12.32 -14.60
C VAL A 76 4.22 11.27 -14.32
N GLU A 77 5.47 11.49 -14.73
CA GLU A 77 6.54 10.52 -14.52
C GLU A 77 6.82 10.27 -13.03
N LYS A 78 6.94 11.35 -12.25
CA LYS A 78 7.20 11.25 -10.81
C LYS A 78 6.02 10.65 -10.07
N ALA A 79 4.80 11.09 -10.40
CA ALA A 79 3.58 10.49 -9.86
C ALA A 79 3.51 8.98 -10.11
N PHE A 80 3.95 8.50 -11.28
CA PHE A 80 3.96 7.07 -11.58
C PHE A 80 5.08 6.30 -10.85
N ARG A 81 6.24 6.92 -10.60
CA ARG A 81 7.38 6.29 -9.91
C ARG A 81 7.42 6.54 -8.39
N PHE A 82 6.37 7.11 -7.80
CA PHE A 82 6.36 7.59 -6.41
C PHE A 82 6.79 6.53 -5.37
N PHE A 83 6.55 5.25 -5.66
CA PHE A 83 6.97 4.12 -4.82
C PHE A 83 8.48 4.07 -4.53
N GLY A 84 9.32 4.68 -5.36
CA GLY A 84 10.76 4.78 -5.13
C GLY A 84 11.21 6.06 -4.42
N ASP A 85 10.36 7.10 -4.43
CA ASP A 85 10.70 8.44 -3.92
C ASP A 85 10.28 8.62 -2.46
N HIS A 86 9.28 7.86 -2.01
CA HIS A 86 8.79 7.87 -0.62
C HIS A 86 9.09 6.53 0.05
N ASN A 87 9.84 6.54 1.15
CA ASN A 87 10.28 5.32 1.83
C ASN A 87 9.83 5.24 3.30
N GLU A 88 9.09 6.25 3.77
CA GLU A 88 8.66 6.35 5.16
C GLU A 88 7.13 6.27 5.27
N VAL A 89 6.66 5.68 6.36
CA VAL A 89 5.24 5.71 6.73
C VAL A 89 4.93 7.12 7.24
N ASP A 90 3.99 7.83 6.61
CA ASP A 90 3.42 9.03 7.22
C ASP A 90 2.54 8.59 8.39
N GLU A 91 3.04 8.77 9.62
CA GLU A 91 2.39 8.34 10.85
C GLU A 91 1.04 9.05 11.08
N GLU A 92 0.81 10.22 10.48
CA GLU A 92 -0.51 10.86 10.50
C GLU A 92 -1.57 9.98 9.80
N PHE A 93 -1.13 9.22 8.79
CA PHE A 93 -1.98 8.39 7.93
C PHE A 93 -1.82 6.89 8.15
N ALA A 94 -1.07 6.47 9.16
CA ALA A 94 -0.95 5.04 9.51
C ALA A 94 -2.34 4.41 9.78
N PRO A 95 -2.68 3.28 9.12
CA PRO A 95 -3.98 2.62 9.27
C PRO A 95 -4.11 1.93 10.63
N LYS A 96 -4.74 2.57 11.61
CA LYS A 96 -4.84 2.06 13.00
C LYS A 96 -5.34 0.61 13.12
N HIS A 97 -6.22 0.15 12.22
CA HIS A 97 -6.71 -1.24 12.24
C HIS A 97 -5.71 -2.26 11.67
N ASN A 98 -4.72 -1.79 10.92
CA ASN A 98 -3.72 -2.56 10.21
C ASN A 98 -2.29 -2.14 10.60
N ASP A 99 -2.13 -1.54 11.78
CA ASP A 99 -0.86 -1.05 12.28
C ASP A 99 -0.49 -1.79 13.57
N THR A 100 0.31 -2.83 13.41
CA THR A 100 0.84 -3.64 14.51
C THR A 100 2.34 -3.84 14.30
N TRP A 101 3.07 -4.14 15.37
CA TRP A 101 4.54 -4.33 15.29
C TRP A 101 4.95 -5.40 14.27
N TYR A 102 4.21 -6.51 14.16
CA TYR A 102 4.53 -7.58 13.21
C TYR A 102 4.19 -7.19 11.77
N LEU A 103 3.16 -6.37 11.56
CA LEU A 103 2.87 -5.81 10.24
C LEU A 103 3.91 -4.77 9.84
N ARG A 104 4.47 -3.99 10.78
CA ARG A 104 5.60 -3.09 10.50
C ARG A 104 6.89 -3.83 10.14
N ILE A 105 7.12 -5.00 10.72
CA ILE A 105 8.21 -5.89 10.27
C ILE A 105 7.94 -6.38 8.85
N LEU A 106 6.73 -6.87 8.57
CA LEU A 106 6.35 -7.27 7.21
C LEU A 106 6.50 -6.12 6.21
N ASP A 107 6.14 -4.90 6.61
CA ASP A 107 6.25 -3.69 5.82
C ASP A 107 7.70 -3.41 5.40
N THR A 108 8.62 -3.52 6.37
CA THR A 108 10.07 -3.34 6.16
C THR A 108 10.63 -4.33 5.13
N TRP A 109 10.13 -5.56 5.13
CA TRP A 109 10.62 -6.65 4.27
C TRP A 109 9.65 -7.03 3.16
N ALA A 110 8.72 -6.14 2.80
CA ALA A 110 7.63 -6.44 1.86
C ALA A 110 8.15 -6.89 0.49
N PHE A 111 9.27 -6.32 0.03
CA PHE A 111 9.89 -6.69 -1.24
C PHE A 111 10.48 -8.11 -1.22
N ALA A 112 10.98 -8.60 -0.07
CA ALA A 112 11.49 -9.96 0.04
C ALA A 112 10.39 -11.02 -0.22
N VAL A 113 9.14 -10.70 0.13
CA VAL A 113 7.97 -11.56 -0.18
C VAL A 113 7.73 -11.66 -1.69
N CYS A 114 8.10 -10.63 -2.45
CA CYS A 114 7.93 -10.59 -3.90
C CYS A 114 9.09 -11.24 -4.68
N SER A 115 10.21 -11.53 -4.01
CA SER A 115 11.45 -11.99 -4.63
C SER A 115 11.54 -13.51 -4.76
N VAL A 116 10.47 -14.23 -4.41
CA VAL A 116 10.35 -15.69 -4.48
C VAL A 116 9.54 -16.10 -5.72
#